data_AF-A0ABD5RVW2-F1
#
_entry.id   AF-A0ABD5RVW2-F1
#
_cell.length_a   1.000
_cell.length_b   1.000
_cell.length_c   1.000
_cell.angle_alpha   90.00
_cell.angle_beta   90.00
_cell.angle_gamma   90.00
#
_symmetry.space_group_name_H-M   'P 1'
#
loop_
_entity.id
_entity.type
_entity.pdbx_description
1 polymer ?
#
loop_
_entity_poly.entity_id
_entity_poly.type
_entity_poly.pdbx_seq_one_letter_code
_entity_poly.pdbx_strand_id
1 'polypeptide(L)'
;MATYSDLELWAVISAIYYDRNDIVTYPTGETRGHVQEAVTGLQAELLHTESIEEGEDVGQPGEVFITPRDILEVTTYTELGTVRRRLDELVDDGLLDVYGDLASNPEGEHRFYLPTNLSYQEVVRALHDRDGHPIPESLQSETRTHVTPSDFNHSEGAIFELERDGTVQIDVGEPADGRSIQAAVGDQLTENALTADLNNFVYILRTRANLTDQPRSA
;
A
#
# COMPACT_ATOMS: atom_id res chain seq x y z
N MET A 1 -6.26 -16.73 26.46
CA MET A 1 -7.19 -16.53 25.32
C MET A 1 -6.36 -16.02 24.16
N ALA A 2 -6.49 -16.61 22.98
CA ALA A 2 -5.77 -16.15 21.80
C ALA A 2 -6.43 -14.84 21.32
N THR A 3 -5.70 -13.74 21.44
CA THR A 3 -6.07 -12.45 20.86
C THR A 3 -5.62 -12.42 19.40
N TYR A 4 -6.50 -11.99 18.49
CA TYR A 4 -6.13 -11.75 17.11
C TYR A 4 -5.02 -10.70 17.06
N SER A 5 -3.97 -10.96 16.29
CA SER A 5 -3.04 -9.91 15.87
C SER A 5 -3.80 -8.84 15.08
N ASP A 6 -3.25 -7.64 14.99
CA ASP A 6 -3.92 -6.54 14.28
C ASP A 6 -4.10 -6.83 12.79
N LEU A 7 -3.16 -7.54 12.17
CA LEU A 7 -3.30 -7.98 10.79
C LEU A 7 -4.41 -9.03 10.62
N GLU A 8 -4.52 -9.98 11.54
CA GLU A 8 -5.62 -10.96 11.50
C GLU A 8 -6.98 -10.30 11.75
N LEU A 9 -7.04 -9.33 12.67
CA LEU A 9 -8.25 -8.55 12.93
C LEU A 9 -8.62 -7.71 11.70
N TRP A 10 -7.66 -7.04 11.08
CA TRP A 10 -7.88 -6.30 9.83
C TRP A 10 -8.37 -7.23 8.71
N ALA A 11 -7.81 -8.43 8.58
CA ALA A 11 -8.26 -9.39 7.57
C ALA A 11 -9.71 -9.83 7.79
N VAL A 12 -10.14 -10.01 9.04
CA VAL A 12 -11.55 -10.29 9.38
C VAL A 12 -12.46 -9.12 9.01
N ILE A 13 -12.05 -7.90 9.36
CA ILE A 13 -12.78 -6.66 9.02
C ILE A 13 -12.94 -6.56 7.50
N SER A 14 -11.87 -6.73 6.74
CA SER A 14 -11.89 -6.69 5.27
C SER A 14 -12.76 -7.80 4.67
N ALA A 15 -12.76 -9.00 5.26
CA ALA A 15 -13.64 -10.07 4.80
C ALA A 15 -15.13 -9.72 4.99
N ILE A 16 -15.50 -9.18 6.16
CA ILE A 16 -16.88 -8.71 6.41
C ILE A 16 -17.26 -7.58 5.45
N TYR A 17 -16.34 -6.64 5.24
CA TYR A 17 -16.52 -5.52 4.33
C TYR A 17 -16.91 -5.99 2.92
N TYR A 18 -16.12 -6.88 2.32
CA TYR A 18 -16.36 -7.39 0.98
C TYR A 18 -17.54 -8.37 0.89
N ASP A 19 -17.88 -9.07 1.97
CA ASP A 19 -19.05 -9.97 2.01
C ASP A 19 -20.37 -9.20 2.06
N ARG A 20 -20.39 -8.04 2.73
CA ARG A 20 -21.60 -7.22 2.88
C ARG A 20 -21.83 -6.23 1.76
N ASN A 21 -20.77 -5.69 1.19
CA ASN A 21 -20.89 -4.67 0.17
C ASN A 21 -20.99 -5.31 -1.21
N ASP A 22 -22.18 -5.22 -1.80
CA ASP A 22 -22.38 -5.62 -3.20
C ASP A 22 -21.79 -4.58 -4.18
N ILE A 23 -21.40 -5.06 -5.36
CA ILE A 23 -21.06 -4.18 -6.48
C ILE A 23 -22.35 -3.61 -7.04
N VAL A 24 -22.41 -2.28 -7.11
CA VAL A 24 -23.56 -1.50 -7.52
C VAL A 24 -23.13 -0.46 -8.54
N THR A 25 -24.05 -0.09 -9.42
CA THR A 25 -23.82 0.92 -10.46
C THR A 25 -24.77 2.08 -10.24
N TYR A 26 -24.22 3.25 -9.95
CA TYR A 26 -24.96 4.49 -9.73
C TYR A 26 -24.86 5.42 -10.94
N PRO A 27 -25.99 5.87 -11.49
CA PRO A 27 -25.99 6.88 -12.54
C PRO A 27 -25.71 8.28 -11.94
N THR A 28 -24.70 8.98 -12.44
CA THR A 28 -24.35 10.34 -12.00
C THR A 28 -24.99 11.40 -12.92
N GLY A 29 -25.97 12.14 -12.41
CA GLY A 29 -26.46 13.40 -13.00
C GLY A 29 -27.43 13.35 -14.21
N GLU A 30 -27.92 14.53 -14.63
CA GLU A 30 -28.94 14.71 -15.68
C GLU A 30 -28.41 14.57 -17.11
N THR A 31 -29.21 13.89 -17.93
CA THR A 31 -28.97 13.53 -19.33
C THR A 31 -28.79 14.75 -20.24
N ARG A 32 -27.56 15.01 -20.71
CA ARG A 32 -27.33 15.80 -21.94
C ARG A 32 -26.81 14.91 -23.05
N GLY A 33 -27.72 14.46 -23.91
CA GLY A 33 -27.37 13.77 -25.15
C GLY A 33 -26.92 12.32 -24.96
N HIS A 34 -27.85 11.45 -24.58
CA HIS A 34 -27.80 9.99 -24.75
C HIS A 34 -26.70 9.16 -24.05
N VAL A 35 -25.81 9.74 -23.25
CA VAL A 35 -24.90 8.97 -22.37
C VAL A 35 -25.14 9.39 -20.93
N GLN A 36 -25.64 8.46 -20.13
CA GLN A 36 -25.72 8.61 -18.68
C GLN A 36 -24.36 8.17 -18.13
N GLU A 37 -23.63 9.09 -17.50
CA GLU A 37 -22.42 8.72 -16.77
C GLU A 37 -22.84 7.85 -15.59
N ALA A 38 -22.10 6.76 -15.35
CA ALA A 38 -22.39 5.85 -14.27
C ALA A 38 -21.08 5.43 -13.61
N VAL A 39 -21.10 5.36 -12.28
CA VAL A 39 -20.00 4.87 -11.46
C VAL A 39 -20.36 3.48 -10.96
N THR A 40 -19.46 2.53 -11.17
CA THR A 40 -19.59 1.16 -10.67
C THR A 40 -18.53 0.95 -9.59
N GLY A 41 -18.95 0.47 -8.43
CA GLY A 41 -18.07 0.19 -7.29
C GLY A 41 -18.82 -0.55 -6.20
N LEU A 42 -18.14 -0.88 -5.11
CA LEU A 42 -18.82 -1.37 -3.91
C LEU A 42 -19.68 -0.26 -3.31
N GLN A 43 -20.81 -0.63 -2.69
CA GLN A 43 -21.69 0.32 -2.00
C GLN A 43 -20.90 1.29 -1.09
N ALA A 44 -20.01 0.76 -0.25
CA ALA A 44 -19.16 1.58 0.59
C ALA A 44 -18.05 2.37 -0.11
N GLU A 45 -17.49 1.89 -1.24
CA GLU A 45 -16.45 2.65 -1.98
C GLU A 45 -17.00 3.98 -2.50
N LEU A 46 -18.29 4.01 -2.77
CA LEU A 46 -18.99 5.18 -3.24
C LEU A 46 -19.12 6.26 -2.15
N LEU A 47 -19.10 5.88 -0.87
CA LEU A 47 -19.01 6.83 0.24
C LEU A 47 -17.65 7.52 0.34
N HIS A 48 -16.60 6.95 -0.26
CA HIS A 48 -15.27 7.57 -0.35
C HIS A 48 -15.16 8.56 -1.54
N THR A 49 -16.19 8.65 -2.40
CA THR A 49 -16.18 9.55 -3.55
C THR A 49 -16.91 10.86 -3.26
N GLU A 50 -16.30 11.99 -3.62
CA GLU A 50 -16.89 13.34 -3.47
C GLU A 50 -18.14 13.59 -4.36
N SER A 51 -18.50 12.61 -5.20
CA SER A 51 -19.46 12.77 -6.31
C SER A 51 -20.91 12.43 -5.94
N ILE A 52 -21.16 11.91 -4.73
CA ILE A 52 -22.51 11.51 -4.30
C ILE A 52 -23.06 12.57 -3.36
N GLU A 53 -24.15 13.22 -3.77
CA GLU A 53 -24.85 14.21 -2.95
C GLU A 53 -25.49 13.54 -1.73
N GLU A 54 -25.41 14.19 -0.56
CA GLU A 54 -26.02 13.75 0.70
C GLU A 54 -27.51 13.44 0.50
N GLY A 55 -27.88 12.15 0.53
CA GLY A 55 -29.28 11.70 0.46
C GLY A 55 -29.58 10.58 -0.53
N GLU A 56 -28.61 10.12 -1.33
CA GLU A 56 -28.78 8.92 -2.14
C GLU A 56 -28.62 7.65 -1.30
N ASP A 57 -29.56 6.70 -1.44
CA ASP A 57 -29.64 5.43 -0.70
C ASP A 57 -28.44 4.52 -1.03
N VAL A 58 -27.28 4.79 -0.43
CA VAL A 58 -26.14 3.87 -0.37
C VAL A 58 -26.44 2.84 0.74
N GLY A 59 -27.41 1.95 0.48
CA GLY A 59 -27.79 0.84 1.37
C GLY A 59 -28.27 1.26 2.77
N GLN A 60 -28.75 0.31 3.57
CA GLN A 60 -28.93 0.56 5.01
C GLN A 60 -27.58 0.53 5.72
N PRO A 61 -27.38 1.27 6.84
CA PRO A 61 -26.09 1.26 7.55
C PRO A 61 -25.56 -0.13 7.93
N GLY A 62 -26.45 -1.09 8.21
CA GLY A 62 -26.06 -2.48 8.52
C GLY A 62 -25.57 -3.30 7.32
N GLU A 63 -25.81 -2.82 6.11
CA GLU A 63 -25.38 -3.45 4.84
C GLU A 63 -24.04 -2.88 4.37
N VAL A 64 -23.68 -1.68 4.80
CA VAL A 64 -22.50 -0.96 4.30
C VAL A 64 -21.37 -0.95 5.33
N PHE A 65 -21.71 -0.73 6.60
CA PHE A 65 -20.73 -0.54 7.65
C PHE A 65 -20.51 -1.80 8.50
N ILE A 66 -19.34 -1.84 9.14
CA ILE A 66 -18.98 -2.85 10.13
C ILE A 66 -19.34 -2.32 11.51
N THR A 67 -19.99 -3.15 12.31
CA THR A 67 -20.27 -2.86 13.72
C THR A 67 -19.42 -3.73 14.64
N PRO A 68 -19.19 -3.31 15.89
CA PRO A 68 -18.48 -4.15 16.88
C PRO A 68 -19.15 -5.50 17.12
N ARG A 69 -20.47 -5.63 16.90
CA ARG A 69 -21.17 -6.90 17.06
C ARG A 69 -20.80 -7.89 15.97
N ASP A 70 -20.58 -7.42 14.75
CA ASP A 70 -20.22 -8.27 13.62
C ASP A 70 -18.87 -8.95 13.85
N ILE A 71 -17.90 -8.19 14.37
CA ILE A 71 -16.60 -8.72 14.77
C ILE A 71 -16.76 -9.71 15.93
N LEU A 72 -17.59 -9.40 16.93
CA LEU A 72 -17.83 -10.30 18.06
C LEU A 72 -18.43 -11.65 17.61
N GLU A 73 -19.27 -11.66 16.58
CA GLU A 73 -19.94 -12.86 16.07
C GLU A 73 -19.00 -13.81 15.32
N VAL A 74 -17.95 -13.28 14.66
CA VAL A 74 -17.05 -14.08 13.82
C VAL A 74 -15.66 -14.29 14.41
N THR A 75 -15.39 -13.73 15.59
CA THR A 75 -14.11 -13.88 16.30
C THR A 75 -14.27 -14.62 17.62
N THR A 76 -13.16 -14.83 18.32
CA THR A 76 -13.13 -15.45 19.66
C THR A 76 -13.29 -14.45 20.80
N TYR A 77 -13.48 -13.17 20.50
CA TYR A 77 -13.73 -12.16 21.52
C TYR A 77 -15.04 -12.46 22.26
N THR A 78 -15.03 -12.25 23.58
CA THR A 78 -16.22 -12.49 24.42
C THR A 78 -16.84 -11.20 24.94
N GLU A 79 -16.17 -10.06 24.76
CA GLU A 79 -16.57 -8.77 25.31
C GLU A 79 -16.61 -7.71 24.22
N LEU A 80 -17.78 -7.08 24.04
CA LEU A 80 -17.98 -6.01 23.07
C LEU A 80 -17.05 -4.81 23.34
N GLY A 81 -16.75 -4.53 24.61
CA GLY A 81 -15.81 -3.47 24.99
C GLY A 81 -14.38 -3.74 24.51
N THR A 82 -13.95 -5.00 24.48
CA THR A 82 -12.64 -5.38 23.92
C THR A 82 -12.62 -5.14 22.41
N VAL A 83 -13.67 -5.56 21.70
CA VAL A 83 -13.78 -5.33 20.25
C VAL A 83 -13.75 -3.84 19.93
N ARG A 84 -14.53 -3.03 20.63
CA ARG A 84 -14.58 -1.57 20.43
C ARG A 84 -13.22 -0.93 20.59
N ARG A 85 -12.50 -1.24 21.68
CA ARG A 85 -11.15 -0.72 21.90
C ARG A 85 -10.21 -1.08 20.74
N ARG A 86 -10.29 -2.32 20.24
CA ARG A 86 -9.44 -2.76 19.12
C ARG A 86 -9.79 -2.07 17.82
N LEU A 87 -11.08 -1.81 17.56
CA LEU A 87 -11.50 -1.04 16.39
C LEU A 87 -11.06 0.43 16.51
N ASP A 88 -11.17 1.03 17.70
CA ASP A 88 -10.70 2.40 17.95
C ASP A 88 -9.18 2.52 17.78
N GLU A 89 -8.39 1.52 18.17
CA GLU A 89 -6.94 1.47 17.88
C GLU A 89 -6.68 1.51 16.36
N LEU A 90 -7.44 0.75 15.56
CA LEU A 90 -7.30 0.79 14.10
C LEU A 90 -7.79 2.11 13.48
N VAL A 91 -8.72 2.82 14.13
CA VAL A 91 -9.10 4.19 13.73
C VAL A 91 -7.96 5.16 14.01
N ASP A 92 -7.33 5.08 15.18
CA ASP A 92 -6.17 5.91 15.53
C ASP A 92 -4.99 5.68 14.58
N ASP A 93 -4.85 4.44 14.06
CA ASP A 93 -3.87 4.05 13.04
C ASP A 93 -4.24 4.49 11.61
N GLY A 94 -5.42 5.11 11.42
CA GLY A 94 -5.91 5.57 10.13
C GLY A 94 -6.32 4.44 9.17
N LEU A 95 -6.65 3.26 9.71
CA LEU A 95 -7.06 2.08 8.93
C LEU A 95 -8.58 1.93 8.81
N LEU A 96 -9.30 2.64 9.67
CA LEU A 96 -10.76 2.66 9.71
C LEU A 96 -11.26 4.10 9.85
N ASP A 97 -12.29 4.44 9.09
CA ASP A 97 -13.12 5.61 9.33
C ASP A 97 -14.27 5.24 10.29
N VAL A 98 -14.67 6.19 11.12
CA VAL A 98 -15.79 6.05 12.06
C VAL A 98 -16.95 6.96 11.68
N TYR A 99 -18.14 6.38 11.63
CA TYR A 99 -19.39 7.05 11.30
C TYR A 99 -20.41 6.87 12.45
N GLY A 100 -21.31 7.84 12.60
CA GLY A 100 -22.34 7.89 13.64
C GLY A 100 -22.21 9.13 14.54
N ASP A 101 -23.25 9.38 15.36
CA ASP A 101 -23.25 10.52 16.28
C ASP A 101 -22.38 10.23 17.52
N LEU A 102 -21.10 10.59 17.40
CA LEU A 102 -20.10 10.45 18.46
C LEU A 102 -20.39 11.37 19.66
N ALA A 103 -21.19 12.43 19.47
CA ALA A 103 -21.48 13.41 20.51
C ALA A 103 -22.65 12.98 21.41
N SER A 104 -23.67 12.33 20.86
CA SER A 104 -24.85 11.88 21.62
C SER A 104 -24.78 10.44 22.10
N ASN A 105 -23.85 9.62 21.58
CA ASN A 105 -23.68 8.23 21.99
C ASN A 105 -22.22 7.88 22.35
N PRO A 106 -21.71 8.39 23.50
CA PRO A 106 -20.33 8.14 23.93
C PRO A 106 -20.07 6.66 24.27
N GLU A 107 -21.11 5.88 24.55
CA GLU A 107 -21.02 4.44 24.84
C GLU A 107 -20.97 3.57 23.57
N GLY A 108 -21.06 4.17 22.38
CA GLY A 108 -20.76 3.51 21.11
C GLY A 108 -21.79 2.49 20.64
N GLU A 109 -23.06 2.59 21.05
CA GLU A 109 -24.13 1.70 20.56
C GLU A 109 -24.43 1.88 19.06
N HIS A 110 -24.05 3.02 18.47
CA HIS A 110 -24.25 3.34 17.06
C HIS A 110 -22.96 3.77 16.35
N ARG A 111 -21.82 3.18 16.72
CA ARG A 111 -20.57 3.37 15.98
C ARG A 111 -20.51 2.39 14.81
N PHE A 112 -20.30 2.97 13.63
CA PHE A 112 -20.17 2.29 12.36
C PHE A 112 -18.75 2.50 11.87
N TYR A 113 -18.10 1.42 11.45
CA TYR A 113 -16.71 1.43 11.02
C TYR A 113 -16.65 1.09 9.53
N LEU A 114 -15.76 1.77 8.82
CA LEU A 114 -15.53 1.54 7.41
C LEU A 114 -14.02 1.43 7.15
N PRO A 115 -13.53 0.40 6.44
CA PRO A 115 -12.15 0.39 5.98
C PRO A 115 -11.84 1.63 5.15
N THR A 116 -10.77 2.33 5.50
CA THR A 116 -10.23 3.41 4.66
C THR A 116 -9.81 2.83 3.31
N ASN A 117 -9.87 3.65 2.25
CA ASN A 117 -9.44 3.26 0.92
C ASN A 117 -7.90 3.20 0.80
N LEU A 118 -7.31 2.25 1.52
CA LEU A 118 -5.88 1.94 1.53
C LEU A 118 -5.65 0.61 0.83
N SER A 119 -4.56 0.54 0.07
CA SER A 119 -4.05 -0.73 -0.42
C SER A 119 -3.65 -1.64 0.74
N TYR A 120 -3.68 -2.96 0.51
CA TYR A 120 -3.20 -3.94 1.49
C TYR A 120 -1.78 -3.63 2.01
N GLN A 121 -0.93 -3.03 1.18
CA GLN A 121 0.43 -2.68 1.55
C GLN A 121 0.50 -1.48 2.51
N GLU A 122 -0.33 -0.46 2.27
CA GLU A 122 -0.44 0.70 3.16
C GLU A 122 -0.94 0.28 4.53
N VAL A 123 -1.91 -0.65 4.57
CA VAL A 123 -2.39 -1.26 5.81
C VAL A 123 -1.27 -1.99 6.55
N VAL A 124 -0.55 -2.88 5.87
CA VAL A 124 0.53 -3.64 6.51
C VAL A 124 1.63 -2.71 7.02
N ARG A 125 1.96 -1.64 6.30
CA ARG A 125 2.94 -0.64 6.75
C ARG A 125 2.48 0.06 8.03
N ALA A 126 1.27 0.60 8.05
CA ALA A 126 0.74 1.30 9.23
C ALA A 126 0.75 0.38 10.47
N LEU A 127 0.37 -0.88 10.32
CA LEU A 127 0.40 -1.87 11.41
C LEU A 127 1.83 -2.18 11.89
N HIS A 128 2.78 -2.34 10.96
CA HIS A 128 4.18 -2.61 11.29
C HIS A 128 4.87 -1.41 11.96
N ASP A 129 4.62 -0.19 11.47
CA ASP A 129 5.16 1.05 12.02
C ASP A 129 4.71 1.25 13.47
N ARG A 130 3.44 0.96 13.77
CA ARG A 130 2.88 1.03 15.11
C ARG A 130 3.52 0.03 16.07
N ASP A 131 3.70 -1.20 15.64
CA ASP A 131 4.26 -2.26 16.48
C ASP A 131 5.81 -2.17 16.55
N GLY A 132 6.43 -1.20 15.87
CA GLY A 132 7.88 -1.02 15.82
C GLY A 132 8.61 -2.17 15.13
N HIS A 133 7.91 -2.95 14.31
CA HIS A 133 8.47 -4.08 13.60
C HIS A 133 9.03 -3.65 12.24
N PRO A 134 10.16 -4.20 11.79
CA PRO A 134 10.66 -3.92 10.45
C PRO A 134 9.63 -4.37 9.39
N ILE A 135 9.42 -3.53 8.38
CA ILE A 135 8.56 -3.84 7.22
C ILE A 135 9.12 -5.10 6.51
N PRO A 136 8.30 -6.11 6.19
CA PRO A 136 8.75 -7.31 5.48
C PRO A 136 9.47 -6.99 4.17
N GLU A 137 10.59 -7.67 3.87
CA GLU A 137 11.40 -7.43 2.66
C GLU A 137 10.58 -7.49 1.36
N SER A 138 9.57 -8.36 1.30
CA SER A 138 8.66 -8.50 0.15
C SER A 138 7.81 -7.26 -0.12
N LEU A 139 7.64 -6.37 0.87
CA LEU A 139 6.92 -5.11 0.76
C LEU A 139 7.87 -3.91 0.60
N GLN A 140 9.18 -4.12 0.79
CA GLN A 140 10.22 -3.12 0.54
C GLN A 140 10.54 -3.00 -0.95
N SER A 141 10.40 -4.06 -1.75
CA SER A 141 10.71 -4.03 -3.18
C SER A 141 9.89 -3.02 -3.98
N GLU A 142 8.68 -2.69 -3.55
CA GLU A 142 7.79 -1.70 -4.18
C GLU A 142 7.91 -0.28 -3.59
N THR A 143 8.64 -0.10 -2.48
CA THR A 143 9.11 1.24 -2.05
C THR A 143 10.32 1.73 -2.84
N ARG A 144 10.96 0.82 -3.58
CA ARG A 144 12.16 1.14 -4.32
C ARG A 144 11.80 1.80 -5.62
N THR A 145 12.39 2.97 -5.87
CA THR A 145 12.13 3.65 -7.12
C THR A 145 12.81 2.87 -8.25
N HIS A 146 12.02 2.44 -9.24
CA HIS A 146 12.58 1.81 -10.42
C HIS A 146 13.43 2.83 -11.19
N VAL A 147 14.66 2.45 -11.52
CA VAL A 147 15.59 3.26 -12.30
C VAL A 147 16.09 2.49 -13.51
N THR A 148 16.52 3.23 -14.51
CA THR A 148 17.09 2.76 -15.76
C THR A 148 18.49 3.34 -15.91
N PRO A 149 19.36 2.75 -16.75
CA PRO A 149 20.71 3.28 -16.95
C PRO A 149 20.73 4.73 -17.43
N SER A 150 19.71 5.17 -18.18
CA SER A 150 19.59 6.55 -18.65
C SER A 150 19.41 7.57 -17.52
N ASP A 151 18.94 7.14 -16.35
CA ASP A 151 18.76 8.02 -15.18
C ASP A 151 20.08 8.33 -14.47
N PHE A 152 21.22 7.84 -14.99
CA PHE A 152 22.54 8.00 -14.40
C PHE A 152 23.53 8.68 -15.34
N ASN A 153 24.26 9.67 -14.80
CA ASN A 153 25.40 10.33 -15.44
C ASN A 153 26.71 9.66 -15.07
N HIS A 154 27.61 9.53 -16.06
CA HIS A 154 28.94 8.99 -15.82
C HIS A 154 29.80 10.06 -15.15
N SER A 155 30.29 9.77 -13.94
CA SER A 155 31.09 10.71 -13.15
C SER A 155 32.59 10.49 -13.43
N GLU A 156 33.16 9.39 -12.93
CA GLU A 156 34.55 9.01 -13.16
C GLU A 156 34.73 7.49 -13.11
N GLY A 157 35.61 6.94 -13.95
CA GLY A 157 35.97 5.52 -13.91
C GLY A 157 34.76 4.61 -14.06
N ALA A 158 34.44 3.84 -13.02
CA ALA A 158 33.30 2.93 -12.98
C ALA A 158 32.07 3.49 -12.23
N ILE A 159 32.10 4.77 -11.84
CA ILE A 159 31.11 5.40 -10.95
C ILE A 159 30.09 6.21 -11.76
N PHE A 160 28.82 6.03 -11.40
CA PHE A 160 27.68 6.70 -11.99
C PHE A 160 26.85 7.42 -10.93
N GLU A 161 26.39 8.62 -11.22
CA GLU A 161 25.57 9.46 -10.34
C GLU A 161 24.14 9.54 -10.86
N LEU A 162 23.16 9.41 -9.96
CA LEU A 162 21.75 9.53 -10.33
C LEU A 162 21.41 10.99 -10.68
N GLU A 163 20.83 11.26 -11.85
CA GLU A 163 20.65 12.63 -12.36
C GLU A 163 19.77 13.51 -11.46
N ARG A 164 18.72 12.92 -10.90
CA ARG A 164 17.75 13.61 -10.03
C ARG A 164 18.24 13.77 -8.58
N ASP A 165 19.31 13.07 -8.21
CA ASP A 165 19.91 13.12 -6.88
C ASP A 165 21.40 12.74 -6.94
N GLY A 166 22.25 13.75 -7.09
CA GLY A 166 23.70 13.58 -7.22
C GLY A 166 24.41 13.06 -5.96
N THR A 167 23.68 12.75 -4.88
CA THR A 167 24.24 12.07 -3.70
C THR A 167 24.27 10.55 -3.86
N VAL A 168 23.43 10.00 -4.76
CA VAL A 168 23.36 8.57 -5.03
C VAL A 168 24.39 8.20 -6.10
N GLN A 169 25.38 7.41 -5.70
CA GLN A 169 26.42 6.89 -6.58
C GLN A 169 26.35 5.36 -6.66
N ILE A 170 26.49 4.85 -7.88
CA ILE A 170 26.56 3.42 -8.18
C ILE A 170 27.90 3.13 -8.86
N ASP A 171 28.68 2.25 -8.26
CA ASP A 171 29.93 1.71 -8.80
C ASP A 171 29.66 0.38 -9.52
N VAL A 172 29.96 0.34 -10.81
CA VAL A 172 29.83 -0.86 -11.66
C VAL A 172 31.18 -1.52 -11.95
N GLY A 173 32.21 -1.21 -11.16
CA GLY A 173 33.55 -1.79 -11.20
C GLY A 173 33.60 -3.23 -10.69
N GLU A 174 34.79 -3.82 -10.70
CA GLU A 174 34.99 -5.15 -10.11
C GLU A 174 34.99 -5.07 -8.58
N PRO A 175 34.11 -5.81 -7.87
CA PRO A 175 34.06 -5.82 -6.42
C PRO A 175 35.36 -6.40 -5.82
N ALA A 176 35.93 -5.73 -4.82
CA ALA A 176 37.16 -6.19 -4.15
C ALA A 176 36.97 -7.47 -3.33
N ASP A 177 35.72 -7.80 -2.97
CA ASP A 177 35.34 -8.95 -2.15
C ASP A 177 35.07 -10.23 -2.97
N GLY A 178 35.23 -10.18 -4.30
CA GLY A 178 35.10 -11.33 -5.19
C GLY A 178 33.65 -11.74 -5.51
N ARG A 179 32.65 -10.94 -5.11
CA ARG A 179 31.24 -11.17 -5.50
C ARG A 179 31.01 -10.76 -6.96
N SER A 180 29.88 -11.21 -7.54
CA SER A 180 29.50 -10.78 -8.88
C SER A 180 29.16 -9.28 -8.88
N ILE A 181 29.46 -8.61 -9.99
CA ILE A 181 29.15 -7.18 -10.16
C ILE A 181 27.64 -6.93 -9.99
N GLN A 182 26.80 -7.85 -10.50
CA GLN A 182 25.34 -7.76 -10.35
C GLN A 182 24.89 -7.79 -8.89
N ALA A 183 25.52 -8.62 -8.04
CA ALA A 183 25.20 -8.67 -6.62
C ALA A 183 25.63 -7.37 -5.93
N ALA A 184 26.85 -6.89 -6.18
CA ALA A 184 27.36 -5.65 -5.60
C ALA A 184 26.54 -4.41 -6.03
N VAL A 185 26.10 -4.34 -7.29
CA VAL A 185 25.23 -3.26 -7.79
C VAL A 185 23.81 -3.40 -7.23
N GLY A 186 23.30 -4.62 -7.08
CA GLY A 186 22.00 -4.87 -6.46
C GLY A 186 21.93 -4.40 -5.00
N ASP A 187 23.01 -4.60 -4.23
CA ASP A 187 23.12 -4.11 -2.85
C ASP A 187 23.15 -2.57 -2.82
N GLN A 188 23.96 -1.94 -3.68
CA GLN A 188 24.02 -0.47 -3.76
C GLN A 188 22.67 0.16 -4.14
N LEU A 189 21.95 -0.44 -5.10
CA LEU A 189 20.59 0.00 -5.44
C LEU A 189 19.65 -0.19 -4.24
N THR A 190 19.76 -1.31 -3.54
CA THR A 190 18.97 -1.60 -2.33
C THR A 190 19.19 -0.57 -1.23
N GLU A 191 20.45 -0.24 -0.92
CA GLU A 191 20.84 0.74 0.10
C GLU A 191 20.28 2.14 -0.18
N ASN A 192 20.08 2.47 -1.46
CA ASN A 192 19.53 3.76 -1.90
C ASN A 192 18.01 3.71 -2.19
N ALA A 193 17.32 2.65 -1.77
CA ALA A 193 15.90 2.42 -2.07
C ALA A 193 15.58 2.51 -3.58
N LEU A 194 16.42 1.90 -4.42
CA LEU A 194 16.28 1.81 -5.87
C LEU A 194 16.15 0.35 -6.34
N THR A 195 15.55 0.16 -7.51
CA THR A 195 15.45 -1.16 -8.16
C THR A 195 15.66 -1.05 -9.67
N ALA A 196 16.17 -2.10 -10.30
CA ALA A 196 16.39 -2.16 -11.75
C ALA A 196 16.46 -3.61 -12.24
N ASP A 197 16.27 -3.83 -13.55
CA ASP A 197 16.70 -5.07 -14.21
C ASP A 197 18.24 -5.14 -14.22
N LEU A 198 18.80 -5.82 -13.21
CA LEU A 198 20.24 -5.85 -12.94
C LEU A 198 21.09 -6.31 -14.14
N ASN A 199 20.60 -7.23 -14.96
CA ASN A 199 21.40 -7.75 -16.08
C ASN A 199 21.59 -6.68 -17.14
N ASN A 200 20.50 -6.06 -17.57
CA ASN A 200 20.54 -4.98 -18.56
C ASN A 200 21.19 -3.72 -17.97
N PHE A 201 20.90 -3.43 -16.70
CA PHE A 201 21.39 -2.24 -16.02
C PHE A 201 22.93 -2.22 -15.91
N VAL A 202 23.51 -3.29 -15.36
CA VAL A 202 24.97 -3.42 -15.22
C VAL A 202 25.66 -3.45 -16.58
N TYR A 203 25.12 -4.17 -17.55
CA TYR A 203 25.68 -4.25 -18.90
C TYR A 203 25.79 -2.87 -19.57
N ILE A 204 24.70 -2.08 -19.55
CA ILE A 204 24.68 -0.76 -20.19
C ILE A 204 25.64 0.20 -19.50
N LEU A 205 25.64 0.26 -18.16
CA LEU A 205 26.53 1.16 -17.42
C LEU A 205 28.00 0.79 -17.63
N ARG A 206 28.36 -0.50 -17.61
CA ARG A 206 29.73 -0.94 -17.89
C ARG A 206 30.15 -0.67 -19.32
N THR A 207 29.25 -0.81 -20.29
CA THR A 207 29.52 -0.45 -21.69
C THR A 207 29.80 1.05 -21.80
N ARG A 208 29.00 1.89 -21.15
CA ARG A 208 29.21 3.35 -21.12
C ARG A 208 30.54 3.75 -20.47
N ALA A 209 30.98 3.00 -19.46
CA ALA A 209 32.28 3.19 -18.81
C ALA A 209 33.46 2.52 -19.55
N ASN A 210 33.24 1.87 -20.70
CA ASN A 210 34.25 1.08 -21.44
C ASN A 210 34.88 -0.07 -20.62
N LEU A 211 34.10 -0.68 -19.72
CA LEU A 211 34.52 -1.77 -18.83
C LEU A 211 34.06 -3.17 -19.29
N THR A 212 33.38 -3.26 -20.43
CA THR A 212 33.08 -4.53 -21.09
C THR A 212 34.29 -4.96 -21.90
N ASP A 213 34.84 -6.14 -21.61
CA ASP A 213 35.92 -6.73 -22.39
C ASP A 213 35.61 -6.66 -23.89
N GLN A 214 36.42 -5.89 -24.64
CA GLN A 214 36.46 -6.06 -26.08
C GLN A 214 36.82 -7.52 -26.37
N PRO A 215 36.12 -8.23 -27.28
CA PRO A 215 36.67 -9.48 -27.78
C PRO A 215 38.05 -9.18 -28.36
N ARG A 216 39.09 -9.76 -27.77
CA ARG A 216 40.45 -9.72 -28.31
C ARG A 216 40.37 -10.14 -29.76
N SER A 217 40.62 -9.20 -30.67
CA SER A 217 40.78 -9.48 -32.08
C SER A 217 41.96 -10.45 -32.21
N ALA A 218 41.68 -11.65 -32.70
CA ALA A 218 42.68 -12.61 -33.15
C ALA A 218 43.22 -12.20 -34.53
#